data_AF-A0A5M9HFX9-F1
#
_entry.id   AF-A0A5M9HFX9-F1
#
_cell.length_a   1.000
_cell.length_b   1.000
_cell.length_c   1.000
_cell.angle_alpha   90.00
_cell.angle_beta   90.00
_cell.angle_gamma   90.00
#
_symmetry.space_group_name_H-M   'P 1'
#
loop_
_entity.id
_entity.type
_entity.pdbx_description
1 polymer ?
#
loop_
_entity_poly.entity_id
_entity_poly.type
_entity_poly.pdbx_seq_one_letter_code
_entity_poly.pdbx_strand_id
1 'polypeptide(L)'
;MNFEESDINFDRIDWRQFEELCFDLLMKYQYHDMIWHQGSADGGRDIEGLSTVVNPLLGSYTEKWFFECKFYTGGVPMNELVNKIGWATAHCVKHFVLITNTHPTKDTWDYLNKTQEIASFKIHVIDGKKIKLMLLAFPDLIVKYFADDTVAWVKNLVRQWLFQKALPEVKTLARLAEIVDPAKLAKEELVFLMMAYQSSDYDEDDLPIDFEPFDFDFLWPEIVKYENEKYPISLNDVFLYQDRDWLHLRLMSSTIEQLDEFAFAMQHEIDDVGHIQITLRRTGKQFAVKIAINKPQP
;
A
#
# COMPACT_ATOMS: atom_id res chain seq x y z
N MET A 1 -5.32 3.67 -4.67
CA MET A 1 -5.19 2.55 -3.72
C MET A 1 -5.76 3.02 -2.41
N ASN A 2 -6.76 2.31 -1.89
CA ASN A 2 -7.30 2.57 -0.55
C ASN A 2 -6.78 1.46 0.35
N PHE A 3 -5.76 1.77 1.15
CA PHE A 3 -5.34 0.91 2.25
C PHE A 3 -6.19 1.22 3.47
N GLU A 4 -6.38 0.24 4.34
CA GLU A 4 -7.07 0.37 5.62
C GLU A 4 -6.13 0.04 6.80
N GLU A 5 -6.53 0.38 8.03
CA GLU A 5 -5.70 0.13 9.23
C GLU A 5 -5.39 -1.37 9.47
N SER A 6 -6.23 -2.26 8.91
CA SER A 6 -6.08 -3.72 8.94
C SER A 6 -4.89 -4.21 8.10
N ASP A 7 -4.51 -3.47 7.07
CA ASP A 7 -3.36 -3.80 6.20
C ASP A 7 -2.02 -3.55 6.90
N ILE A 8 -2.02 -2.83 8.02
CA ILE A 8 -0.83 -2.46 8.78
C ILE A 8 -0.73 -3.37 10.01
N ASN A 9 0.02 -4.46 9.89
CA ASN A 9 0.32 -5.35 11.00
C ASN A 9 1.79 -5.23 11.44
N PHE A 10 2.02 -4.60 12.59
CA PHE A 10 3.36 -4.44 13.15
C PHE A 10 4.07 -5.77 13.48
N ASP A 11 3.34 -6.88 13.64
CA ASP A 11 3.96 -8.20 13.86
C ASP A 11 4.73 -8.73 12.64
N ARG A 12 4.58 -8.09 11.48
CA ARG A 12 5.31 -8.43 10.24
C ARG A 12 6.69 -7.80 10.16
N ILE A 13 7.00 -6.85 11.04
CA ILE A 13 8.27 -6.15 11.05
C ILE A 13 8.96 -6.33 12.40
N ASP A 14 10.30 -6.33 12.37
CA ASP A 14 11.09 -6.29 13.58
C ASP A 14 11.36 -4.84 14.05
N TRP A 15 12.06 -4.71 15.17
CA TRP A 15 12.40 -3.41 15.75
C TRP A 15 13.28 -2.55 14.83
N ARG A 16 14.13 -3.15 13.99
CA ARG A 16 14.99 -2.42 13.04
C ARG A 16 14.18 -1.89 11.88
N GLN A 17 13.31 -2.73 11.33
CA GLN A 17 12.38 -2.35 10.27
C GLN A 17 11.40 -1.28 10.75
N PHE A 18 10.98 -1.32 12.02
CA PHE A 18 10.15 -0.26 12.61
C PHE A 18 10.90 1.08 12.72
N GLU A 19 12.17 1.06 13.12
CA GLU A 19 13.00 2.26 13.15
C GLU A 19 13.22 2.84 11.74
N GLU A 20 13.47 1.98 10.75
CA GLU A 20 13.55 2.37 9.33
C GLU A 20 12.22 2.96 8.82
N LEU A 21 11.09 2.33 9.17
CA LEU A 21 9.76 2.83 8.84
C LEU A 21 9.53 4.24 9.41
N CYS A 22 9.95 4.49 10.65
CA CYS A 22 9.86 5.81 11.27
C CYS A 22 10.71 6.82 10.51
N PHE A 23 11.95 6.47 10.14
CA PHE A 23 12.81 7.32 9.33
C PHE A 23 12.17 7.67 7.97
N ASP A 24 11.69 6.66 7.24
CA ASP A 24 11.03 6.86 5.95
C ASP A 24 9.75 7.70 6.08
N LEU A 25 8.97 7.50 7.15
CA LEU A 25 7.79 8.31 7.44
C LEU A 25 8.16 9.78 7.67
N LEU A 26 9.21 10.05 8.44
CA LEU A 26 9.69 11.42 8.68
C LEU A 26 10.19 12.09 7.39
N MET A 27 10.85 11.35 6.50
CA MET A 27 11.20 11.83 5.15
C MET A 27 9.96 12.25 4.36
N LYS A 28 8.87 11.46 4.41
CA LYS A 28 7.60 11.83 3.74
C LYS A 28 7.02 13.13 4.27
N TYR A 29 7.15 13.37 5.58
CA TYR A 29 6.76 14.62 6.24
C TYR A 29 7.77 15.77 6.11
N GLN A 30 8.75 15.66 5.20
CA GLN A 30 9.68 16.74 4.84
C GLN A 30 10.60 17.19 5.99
N TYR A 31 10.85 16.33 6.98
CA TYR A 31 12.01 16.53 7.83
C TYR A 31 13.28 16.39 7.00
N HIS A 32 14.27 17.26 7.25
CA HIS A 32 15.51 17.33 6.49
C HIS A 32 16.73 17.32 7.41
N ASP A 33 17.91 17.21 6.82
CA ASP A 33 19.18 17.05 7.54
C ASP A 33 19.11 15.95 8.61
N MET A 34 18.41 14.86 8.27
CA MET A 34 18.16 13.79 9.21
C MET A 34 19.42 12.94 9.41
N ILE A 35 19.71 12.63 10.67
CA ILE A 35 20.79 11.73 11.08
C ILE A 35 20.15 10.55 11.79
N TRP A 36 20.38 9.36 11.23
CA TRP A 36 19.94 8.10 11.80
C TRP A 36 21.09 7.45 12.58
N HIS A 37 20.94 7.30 13.89
CA HIS A 37 21.95 6.75 14.79
C HIS A 37 21.79 5.23 14.93
N GLN A 38 22.29 4.46 13.96
CA GLN A 38 22.34 3.00 14.06
C GLN A 38 23.56 2.55 14.89
N GLY A 39 23.36 1.91 16.05
CA GLY A 39 24.46 1.35 16.86
C GLY A 39 24.14 1.16 18.35
N SER A 40 25.13 0.79 19.16
CA SER A 40 25.01 0.63 20.63
C SER A 40 25.43 1.87 21.43
N ALA A 41 25.86 2.93 20.74
CA ALA A 41 26.26 4.20 21.34
C ALA A 41 25.12 5.21 21.16
N ASP A 42 23.96 4.91 21.74
CA ASP A 42 22.77 5.75 21.62
C ASP A 42 22.96 6.99 22.49
N GLY A 43 23.45 8.07 21.88
CA GLY A 43 23.53 9.41 22.47
C GLY A 43 22.17 10.04 22.76
N GLY A 44 21.18 9.25 23.17
CA GLY A 44 19.90 9.74 23.68
C GLY A 44 18.74 9.82 22.71
N ARG A 45 18.86 9.31 21.48
CA ARG A 45 17.83 9.33 20.43
C ARG A 45 18.23 8.42 19.27
N ASP A 46 17.24 7.94 18.52
CA ASP A 46 17.47 7.06 17.36
C ASP A 46 17.58 7.90 16.06
N ILE A 47 16.78 8.96 15.94
CA ILE A 47 16.80 9.88 14.79
C ILE A 47 16.83 11.32 15.29
N GLU A 48 17.67 12.15 14.66
CA GLU A 48 17.58 13.61 14.76
C GLU A 48 17.31 14.24 13.39
N GLY A 49 16.59 15.34 13.36
CA GLY A 49 16.27 16.03 12.12
C GLY A 49 15.89 17.49 12.33
N LEU A 50 15.80 18.23 11.23
CA LEU A 50 15.36 19.60 11.19
C LEU A 50 14.00 19.71 10.50
N SER A 51 13.20 20.66 10.96
CA SER A 51 11.98 21.09 10.29
C SER A 51 12.03 22.57 10.02
N THR A 52 11.68 22.98 8.79
CA THR A 52 11.58 24.39 8.42
C THR A 52 10.21 24.93 8.75
N VAL A 53 10.15 25.88 9.68
CA VAL A 53 8.94 26.62 10.02
C VAL A 53 8.89 27.89 9.18
N VAL A 54 7.80 28.05 8.43
CA VAL A 54 7.53 29.29 7.67
C VAL A 54 6.67 30.20 8.54
N ASN A 55 7.25 31.30 9.00
CA ASN A 55 6.53 32.30 9.78
C ASN A 55 6.28 33.56 8.94
N PRO A 56 5.03 34.05 8.84
CA PRO A 56 4.70 35.23 8.04
C PRO A 56 5.42 36.53 8.47
N LEU A 57 5.86 36.62 9.72
CA LEU A 57 6.53 37.81 10.27
C LEU A 57 8.04 37.64 10.39
N LEU A 58 8.51 36.46 10.79
CA LEU A 58 9.93 36.20 11.09
C LEU A 58 10.70 35.58 9.91
N GLY A 59 10.02 35.25 8.82
CA GLY A 59 10.59 34.46 7.72
C GLY A 59 10.67 32.97 8.06
N SER A 60 11.50 32.24 7.34
CA SER A 60 11.74 30.82 7.61
C SER A 60 12.85 30.63 8.64
N TYR A 61 12.64 29.71 9.58
CA TYR A 61 13.68 29.26 10.50
C TYR A 61 13.57 27.75 10.71
N THR A 62 14.66 27.13 11.15
CA THR A 62 14.72 25.69 11.39
C THR A 62 14.61 25.36 12.86
N GLU A 63 13.84 24.32 13.18
CA GLU A 63 13.75 23.75 14.51
C GLU A 63 14.44 22.39 14.55
N LYS A 64 15.16 22.10 15.64
CA LYS A 64 15.78 20.79 15.86
C LYS A 64 14.82 19.86 16.59
N TRP A 65 14.66 18.66 16.05
CA TRP A 65 13.77 17.60 16.52
C TRP A 65 14.56 16.34 16.86
N PHE A 66 14.22 15.70 17.98
CA PHE A 66 14.67 14.36 18.34
C PHE A 66 13.51 13.39 18.29
N PHE A 67 13.75 12.22 17.72
CA PHE A 67 12.79 11.12 17.63
C PHE A 67 13.39 9.88 18.27
N GLU A 68 12.63 9.30 19.18
CA GLU A 68 12.90 8.00 19.79
C GLU A 68 11.86 7.00 19.29
N CYS A 69 12.33 5.90 18.71
CA CYS A 69 11.54 4.82 18.17
C CYS A 69 11.54 3.64 19.15
N LYS A 70 10.37 3.23 19.63
CA LYS A 70 10.23 2.09 20.54
C LYS A 70 9.29 1.04 19.98
N PHE A 71 9.85 -0.10 19.62
CA PHE A 71 9.10 -1.29 19.23
C PHE A 71 8.90 -2.22 20.44
N TYR A 72 7.66 -2.35 20.90
CA TYR A 72 7.28 -3.11 22.11
C TYR A 72 6.10 -4.03 21.82
N THR A 73 5.97 -5.10 22.61
CA THR A 73 4.78 -5.97 22.59
C THR A 73 3.69 -5.47 23.55
N GLY A 74 4.09 -4.74 24.59
CA GLY A 74 3.20 -4.11 25.58
C GLY A 74 3.35 -2.59 25.59
N GLY A 75 3.08 -1.97 26.73
CA GLY A 75 3.29 -0.54 26.90
C GLY A 75 4.78 -0.18 27.06
N VAL A 76 5.21 0.92 26.46
CA VAL A 76 6.58 1.46 26.62
C VAL A 76 6.75 1.95 28.08
N PRO A 77 7.73 1.43 28.84
CA PRO A 77 7.93 1.80 30.23
C PRO A 77 8.81 3.06 30.38
N MET A 78 8.66 3.74 31.52
CA MET A 78 9.28 5.06 31.76
C MET A 78 10.80 5.03 31.67
N ASN A 79 11.44 3.96 32.15
CA ASN A 79 12.89 3.83 32.21
C ASN A 79 13.56 3.90 30.82
N GLU A 80 12.83 3.58 29.75
CA GLU A 80 13.31 3.72 28.38
C GLU A 80 13.52 5.18 27.96
N LEU A 81 12.78 6.12 28.57
CA LEU A 81 12.68 7.50 28.10
C LEU A 81 13.45 8.50 28.95
N VAL A 82 13.72 8.18 30.22
CA VAL A 82 14.36 9.13 31.17
C VAL A 82 15.68 9.68 30.62
N ASN A 83 16.58 8.80 30.17
CA ASN A 83 17.87 9.22 29.63
C ASN A 83 17.72 9.97 28.29
N LYS A 84 16.77 9.55 27.45
CA LYS A 84 16.51 10.15 26.13
C LYS A 84 16.03 11.60 26.25
N ILE A 85 15.14 11.87 27.20
CA ILE A 85 14.68 13.21 27.56
C ILE A 85 15.82 14.06 28.18
N GLY A 86 16.68 13.45 28.99
CA GLY A 86 17.88 14.11 29.51
C GLY A 86 18.77 14.66 28.39
N TRP A 87 19.00 13.86 27.35
CA TRP A 87 19.75 14.29 26.16
C TRP A 87 19.00 15.36 25.34
N ALA A 88 17.69 15.24 25.17
CA ALA A 88 16.89 16.28 24.51
C ALA A 88 17.03 17.64 25.22
N THR A 89 17.06 17.64 26.56
CA THR A 89 17.31 18.82 27.39
C THR A 89 18.72 19.38 27.16
N ALA A 90 19.74 18.51 27.21
CA ALA A 90 21.14 18.91 27.04
C ALA A 90 21.43 19.49 25.65
N HIS A 91 20.74 19.01 24.62
CA HIS A 91 20.86 19.50 23.25
C HIS A 91 19.92 20.68 22.93
N CYS A 92 19.14 21.17 23.90
CA CYS A 92 18.23 22.30 23.73
C CYS A 92 17.31 22.17 22.50
N VAL A 93 16.82 20.95 22.22
CA VAL A 93 15.92 20.71 21.09
C VAL A 93 14.62 21.48 21.27
N LYS A 94 13.84 21.66 20.20
CA LYS A 94 12.50 22.26 20.29
C LYS A 94 11.43 21.21 20.51
N HIS A 95 11.68 20.01 20.01
CA HIS A 95 10.73 18.92 20.04
C HIS A 95 11.42 17.58 20.31
N PHE A 96 10.83 16.82 21.21
CA PHE A 96 11.12 15.42 21.46
C PHE A 96 9.88 14.61 21.10
N VAL A 97 10.04 13.54 20.33
CA VAL A 97 8.94 12.72 19.86
C VAL A 97 9.21 11.26 20.19
N LEU A 98 8.32 10.65 20.96
CA LEU A 98 8.25 9.20 21.08
C LEU A 98 7.37 8.65 19.97
N ILE A 99 7.92 7.76 19.15
CA ILE A 99 7.21 6.99 18.14
C ILE A 99 7.20 5.53 18.59
N THR A 100 6.03 4.91 18.71
CA THR A 100 5.93 3.51 19.17
C THR A 100 4.81 2.76 18.48
N ASN A 101 5.03 1.47 18.19
CA ASN A 101 4.04 0.57 17.59
C ASN A 101 2.87 0.25 18.55
N THR A 102 3.03 0.54 19.85
CA THR A 102 2.01 0.31 20.88
C THR A 102 1.53 1.62 21.50
N HIS A 103 1.86 1.87 22.76
CA HIS A 103 1.46 3.01 23.56
C HIS A 103 2.38 3.11 24.79
N PRO A 104 2.55 4.29 25.41
CA PRO A 104 3.20 4.40 26.71
C PRO A 104 2.37 3.73 27.82
N THR A 105 3.01 3.15 28.84
CA THR A 105 2.30 2.74 30.07
C THR A 105 1.69 3.95 30.78
N LYS A 106 0.75 3.73 31.71
CA LYS A 106 0.14 4.80 32.51
C LYS A 106 1.20 5.63 33.25
N ASP A 107 2.13 4.98 33.93
CA ASP A 107 3.20 5.67 34.67
C ASP A 107 4.10 6.47 33.73
N THR A 108 4.31 5.98 32.51
CA THR A 108 5.05 6.69 31.47
C THR A 108 4.30 7.93 30.99
N TRP A 109 2.99 7.84 30.79
CA TRP A 109 2.15 9.01 30.49
C TRP A 109 2.22 10.07 31.58
N ASP A 110 2.07 9.67 32.85
CA ASP A 110 2.15 10.57 34.00
C ASP A 110 3.53 11.25 34.07
N TYR A 111 4.60 10.50 33.78
CA TYR A 111 5.96 11.02 33.68
C TYR A 111 6.12 12.03 32.52
N LEU A 112 5.68 11.69 31.31
CA LEU A 112 5.80 12.56 30.14
C LEU A 112 5.02 13.87 30.33
N ASN A 113 3.82 13.81 30.92
CA ASN A 113 3.00 14.98 31.21
C ASN A 113 3.67 15.91 32.23
N LYS A 114 4.16 15.36 33.35
CA LYS A 114 4.90 16.15 34.36
C LYS A 114 6.19 16.73 33.79
N THR A 115 6.87 15.98 32.94
CA THR A 115 8.10 16.45 32.28
C THR A 115 7.79 17.59 31.31
N GLN A 116 6.68 17.51 30.56
CA GLN A 116 6.25 18.56 29.64
C GLN A 116 6.00 19.91 30.35
N GLU A 117 5.54 19.91 31.61
CA GLU A 117 5.30 21.13 32.39
C GLU A 117 6.59 21.90 32.71
N ILE A 118 7.72 21.19 32.81
CA ILE A 118 9.01 21.77 33.22
C ILE A 118 10.05 21.85 32.09
N ALA A 119 9.85 21.09 31.00
CA ALA A 119 10.77 21.04 29.87
C ALA A 119 10.73 22.33 29.03
N SER A 120 11.89 22.75 28.52
CA SER A 120 12.01 23.87 27.58
C SER A 120 11.61 23.52 26.13
N PHE A 121 11.09 22.31 25.91
CA PHE A 121 10.73 21.74 24.62
C PHE A 121 9.36 21.06 24.69
N LYS A 122 8.81 20.72 23.52
CA LYS A 122 7.55 19.97 23.43
C LYS A 122 7.83 18.48 23.32
N ILE A 123 7.07 17.71 24.07
CA ILE A 123 7.07 16.25 24.09
C ILE A 123 5.82 15.79 23.33
N HIS A 124 6.04 14.95 22.33
CA HIS A 124 4.99 14.38 21.50
C HIS A 124 4.99 12.86 21.61
N VAL A 125 3.81 12.25 21.52
CA VAL A 125 3.65 10.79 21.46
C VAL A 125 2.85 10.43 20.21
N ILE A 126 3.48 9.64 19.35
CA ILE A 126 2.89 8.99 18.19
C ILE A 126 2.80 7.50 18.51
N ASP A 127 1.62 7.09 18.98
CA ASP A 127 1.31 5.70 19.32
C ASP A 127 0.95 4.88 18.07
N GLY A 128 0.79 3.56 18.24
CA GLY A 128 0.57 2.65 17.13
C GLY A 128 -0.65 3.01 16.28
N LYS A 129 -1.71 3.53 16.93
CA LYS A 129 -2.91 3.99 16.22
C LYS A 129 -2.61 5.22 15.36
N LYS A 130 -1.89 6.21 15.90
CA LYS A 130 -1.50 7.39 15.13
C LYS A 130 -0.55 7.03 13.98
N ILE A 131 0.40 6.12 14.19
CA ILE A 131 1.30 5.66 13.11
C ILE A 131 0.49 5.06 11.96
N LYS A 132 -0.47 4.17 12.27
CA LYS A 132 -1.34 3.59 11.25
C LYS A 132 -2.07 4.64 10.42
N LEU A 133 -2.69 5.62 11.09
CA LEU A 133 -3.39 6.72 10.40
C LEU A 133 -2.46 7.56 9.52
N MET A 134 -1.23 7.82 9.97
CA MET A 134 -0.24 8.56 9.19
C MET A 134 0.22 7.75 7.96
N LEU A 135 0.39 6.44 8.10
CA LEU A 135 0.80 5.55 7.01
C LEU A 135 -0.24 5.42 5.89
N LEU A 136 -1.53 5.55 6.19
CA LEU A 136 -2.58 5.56 5.16
C LEU A 136 -2.39 6.67 4.13
N ALA A 137 -1.70 7.76 4.48
CA ALA A 137 -1.36 8.83 3.55
C ALA A 137 -0.20 8.46 2.59
N PHE A 138 0.54 7.40 2.88
CA PHE A 138 1.72 6.95 2.13
C PHE A 138 1.62 5.45 1.76
N PRO A 139 0.75 5.09 0.80
CA PRO A 139 0.57 3.73 0.29
C PRO A 139 1.87 2.98 -0.03
N ASP A 140 2.90 3.68 -0.50
CA ASP A 140 4.19 3.08 -0.85
C ASP A 140 4.97 2.57 0.37
N LEU A 141 4.84 3.23 1.52
CA LEU A 141 5.39 2.73 2.78
C LEU A 141 4.63 1.49 3.26
N ILE A 142 3.30 1.46 3.09
CA ILE A 142 2.51 0.28 3.46
C ILE A 142 2.96 -0.94 2.65
N VAL A 143 3.20 -0.77 1.36
CA VAL A 143 3.73 -1.84 0.52
C VAL A 143 5.12 -2.28 0.96
N LYS A 144 6.03 -1.33 1.24
CA LYS A 144 7.41 -1.66 1.61
C LYS A 144 7.51 -2.49 2.90
N TYR A 145 6.68 -2.17 3.91
CA TYR A 145 6.83 -2.74 5.25
C TYR A 145 5.78 -3.78 5.64
N PHE A 146 4.60 -3.75 5.05
CA PHE A 146 3.47 -4.56 5.52
C PHE A 146 2.83 -5.45 4.45
N ALA A 147 3.08 -5.21 3.16
CA ALA A 147 2.57 -6.11 2.13
C ALA A 147 3.19 -7.50 2.29
N ASP A 148 2.35 -8.50 2.08
CA ASP A 148 2.82 -9.86 1.83
C ASP A 148 3.68 -9.84 0.55
N ASP A 149 4.77 -10.63 0.49
CA ASP A 149 5.65 -10.71 -0.68
C ASP A 149 4.86 -10.92 -1.97
N THR A 150 3.78 -11.71 -1.91
CA THR A 150 2.90 -11.97 -3.06
C THR A 150 2.10 -10.72 -3.47
N VAL A 151 1.56 -9.97 -2.52
CA VAL A 151 0.83 -8.72 -2.78
C VAL A 151 1.76 -7.65 -3.33
N ALA A 152 2.96 -7.53 -2.76
CA ALA A 152 4.00 -6.62 -3.25
C ALA A 152 4.41 -6.98 -4.69
N TRP A 153 4.54 -8.27 -4.99
CA TRP A 153 4.86 -8.75 -6.33
C TRP A 153 3.79 -8.38 -7.35
N VAL A 154 2.52 -8.69 -7.09
CA VAL A 154 1.40 -8.34 -7.99
C VAL A 154 1.34 -6.82 -8.20
N LYS A 155 1.51 -6.01 -7.15
CA LYS A 155 1.55 -4.54 -7.26
C LYS A 155 2.69 -4.04 -8.13
N ASN A 156 3.86 -4.66 -8.03
CA ASN A 156 4.98 -4.31 -8.90
C ASN A 156 4.70 -4.66 -10.37
N LEU A 157 4.03 -5.80 -10.63
CA LEU A 157 3.62 -6.17 -12.00
C LEU A 157 2.60 -5.18 -12.57
N VAL A 158 1.61 -4.77 -11.79
CA VAL A 158 0.68 -3.69 -12.17
C VAL A 158 1.44 -2.42 -12.51
N ARG A 159 2.43 -2.04 -11.68
CA ARG A 159 3.27 -0.86 -11.93
C ARG A 159 4.11 -1.00 -13.20
N GLN A 160 4.71 -2.16 -13.45
CA GLN A 160 5.46 -2.41 -14.68
C GLN A 160 4.56 -2.28 -15.90
N TRP A 161 3.36 -2.84 -15.86
CA TRP A 161 2.37 -2.67 -16.94
C TRP A 161 1.98 -1.19 -17.14
N LEU A 162 1.68 -0.45 -16.07
CA LEU A 162 1.28 0.96 -16.16
C LEU A 162 2.39 1.89 -16.69
N PHE A 163 3.65 1.59 -16.41
CA PHE A 163 4.78 2.48 -16.74
C PHE A 163 5.58 2.02 -17.97
N GLN A 164 5.62 0.72 -18.23
CA GLN A 164 6.45 0.10 -19.26
C GLN A 164 5.62 -0.65 -20.31
N LYS A 165 4.30 -0.77 -20.12
CA LYS A 165 3.38 -1.53 -20.99
C LYS A 165 3.76 -3.01 -21.13
N ALA A 166 4.52 -3.54 -20.17
CA ALA A 166 4.93 -4.93 -20.12
C ALA A 166 3.94 -5.73 -19.27
N LEU A 167 3.39 -6.82 -19.83
CA LEU A 167 2.63 -7.81 -19.09
C LEU A 167 3.58 -8.86 -18.48
N PRO A 168 3.17 -9.55 -17.40
CA PRO A 168 3.95 -10.64 -16.82
C PRO A 168 4.12 -11.81 -17.80
N GLU A 169 5.26 -12.49 -17.73
CA GLU A 169 5.49 -13.72 -18.51
C GLU A 169 4.57 -14.87 -18.02
N VAL A 170 4.26 -15.83 -18.89
CA VAL A 170 3.42 -17.00 -18.58
C VAL A 170 3.91 -17.75 -17.32
N LYS A 171 5.23 -17.92 -17.16
CA LYS A 171 5.82 -18.56 -15.96
C LYS A 171 5.55 -17.78 -14.68
N THR A 172 5.51 -16.45 -14.76
CA THR A 172 5.16 -15.59 -13.64
C THR A 172 3.69 -15.76 -13.28
N LEU A 173 2.81 -15.80 -14.27
CA LEU A 173 1.38 -16.01 -14.09
C LEU A 173 1.07 -17.38 -13.49
N ALA A 174 1.71 -18.45 -13.98
CA ALA A 174 1.58 -19.80 -13.43
C ALA A 174 1.96 -19.86 -11.96
N ARG A 175 3.10 -19.26 -11.60
CA ARG A 175 3.53 -19.21 -10.21
C ARG A 175 2.56 -18.42 -9.33
N LEU A 176 1.99 -17.33 -9.84
CA LEU A 176 1.00 -16.54 -9.12
C LEU A 176 -0.30 -17.31 -8.92
N ALA A 177 -0.75 -18.09 -9.90
CA ALA A 177 -1.94 -18.92 -9.77
C ALA A 177 -1.84 -19.93 -8.60
N GLU A 178 -0.63 -20.38 -8.27
CA GLU A 178 -0.40 -21.30 -7.14
C GLU A 178 -0.39 -20.64 -5.76
N ILE A 179 0.07 -19.39 -5.66
CA ILE A 179 0.43 -18.77 -4.36
C ILE A 179 -0.42 -17.56 -3.99
N VAL A 180 -1.15 -16.98 -4.94
CA VAL A 180 -1.98 -15.80 -4.70
C VAL A 180 -3.15 -16.17 -3.80
N ASP A 181 -3.28 -15.42 -2.71
CA ASP A 181 -4.50 -15.37 -1.91
C ASP A 181 -5.38 -14.21 -2.43
N PRO A 182 -6.50 -14.48 -3.11
CA PRO A 182 -7.35 -13.46 -3.71
C PRO A 182 -7.86 -12.44 -2.69
N ALA A 183 -8.14 -12.88 -1.46
CA ALA A 183 -8.69 -12.02 -0.41
C ALA A 183 -7.71 -10.92 0.05
N LYS A 184 -6.43 -11.01 -0.33
CA LYS A 184 -5.41 -10.00 -0.03
C LYS A 184 -5.19 -8.99 -1.15
N LEU A 185 -5.89 -9.13 -2.28
CA LEU A 185 -5.76 -8.27 -3.44
C LEU A 185 -6.95 -7.33 -3.59
N ALA A 186 -6.69 -6.10 -4.03
CA ALA A 186 -7.73 -5.18 -4.44
C ALA A 186 -8.35 -5.63 -5.78
N LYS A 187 -9.58 -5.18 -6.07
CA LYS A 187 -10.27 -5.48 -7.33
C LYS A 187 -9.44 -5.12 -8.57
N GLU A 188 -8.65 -4.05 -8.50
CA GLU A 188 -7.74 -3.63 -9.57
C GLU A 188 -6.66 -4.67 -9.85
N GLU A 189 -6.12 -5.29 -8.80
CA GLU A 189 -5.08 -6.32 -8.88
C GLU A 189 -5.66 -7.66 -9.35
N LEU A 190 -6.84 -8.04 -8.83
CA LEU A 190 -7.57 -9.23 -9.27
C LEU A 190 -7.88 -9.18 -10.77
N VAL A 191 -8.50 -8.10 -11.23
CA VAL A 191 -8.87 -7.92 -12.65
C VAL A 191 -7.63 -7.74 -13.54
N PHE A 192 -6.54 -7.16 -13.02
CA PHE A 192 -5.28 -7.11 -13.74
C PHE A 192 -4.71 -8.52 -14.00
N LEU A 193 -4.71 -9.41 -13.01
CA LEU A 193 -4.22 -10.78 -13.19
C LEU A 193 -5.05 -11.55 -14.23
N MET A 194 -6.38 -11.43 -14.17
CA MET A 194 -7.26 -12.00 -15.19
C MET A 194 -6.95 -11.45 -16.58
N MET A 195 -6.83 -10.13 -16.72
CA MET A 195 -6.52 -9.49 -18.00
C MET A 195 -5.16 -9.93 -18.53
N ALA A 196 -4.15 -10.01 -17.65
CA ALA A 196 -2.80 -10.43 -18.01
C ALA A 196 -2.78 -11.89 -18.50
N TYR A 197 -3.47 -12.81 -17.81
CA TYR A 197 -3.62 -14.20 -18.24
C TYR A 197 -4.29 -14.31 -19.61
N GLN A 198 -5.42 -13.61 -19.79
CA GLN A 198 -6.19 -13.67 -21.04
C GLN A 198 -5.53 -12.95 -22.22
N SER A 199 -4.58 -12.06 -21.93
CA SER A 199 -3.77 -11.38 -22.95
C SER A 199 -2.41 -12.04 -23.15
N SER A 200 -2.12 -13.13 -22.44
CA SER A 200 -0.87 -13.87 -22.59
C SER A 200 -0.96 -14.84 -23.78
N ASP A 201 0.18 -15.18 -24.36
CA ASP A 201 0.29 -16.21 -25.40
C ASP A 201 0.22 -17.64 -24.80
N TYR A 202 -0.48 -17.81 -23.68
CA TYR A 202 -0.69 -19.12 -23.07
C TYR A 202 -1.69 -19.92 -23.90
N ASP A 203 -1.22 -21.03 -24.44
CA ASP A 203 -2.04 -22.06 -25.05
C ASP A 203 -1.70 -23.39 -24.35
N GLU A 204 -2.72 -24.01 -23.75
CA GLU A 204 -2.57 -25.28 -23.02
C GLU A 204 -2.05 -26.38 -23.96
N ASP A 205 -2.41 -26.32 -25.24
CA ASP A 205 -2.02 -27.31 -26.25
C ASP A 205 -0.52 -27.21 -26.65
N ASP A 206 0.12 -26.06 -26.39
CA ASP A 206 1.52 -25.76 -26.76
C ASP A 206 2.49 -25.83 -25.56
N LEU A 207 2.04 -26.35 -24.41
CA LEU A 207 2.85 -26.43 -23.20
C LEU A 207 3.97 -27.48 -23.30
N PRO A 208 5.19 -27.17 -22.78
CA PRO A 208 6.19 -28.20 -22.55
C PRO A 208 5.65 -29.32 -21.65
N ILE A 209 6.08 -30.56 -21.87
CA ILE A 209 5.62 -31.75 -21.13
C ILE A 209 5.70 -31.58 -19.60
N ASP A 210 6.66 -30.79 -19.12
CA ASP A 210 6.91 -30.58 -17.68
C ASP A 210 6.21 -29.31 -17.13
N PHE A 211 5.25 -28.74 -17.86
CA PHE A 211 4.52 -27.54 -17.45
C PHE A 211 3.06 -27.88 -17.14
N GLU A 212 2.67 -27.74 -15.88
CA GLU A 212 1.29 -27.97 -15.44
C GLU A 212 0.36 -26.86 -15.95
N PRO A 213 -0.81 -27.20 -16.53
CA PRO A 213 -1.85 -26.23 -16.87
C PRO A 213 -2.31 -25.43 -15.65
N PHE A 214 -2.67 -24.16 -15.85
CA PHE A 214 -3.18 -23.30 -14.79
C PHE A 214 -4.22 -22.32 -15.32
N ASP A 215 -5.05 -21.81 -14.42
CA ASP A 215 -6.05 -20.78 -14.71
C ASP A 215 -6.15 -19.76 -13.56
N PHE A 216 -7.04 -18.79 -13.72
CA PHE A 216 -7.37 -17.79 -12.70
C PHE A 216 -8.85 -17.80 -12.31
N ASP A 217 -9.56 -18.91 -12.54
CA ASP A 217 -10.99 -19.01 -12.21
C ASP A 217 -11.22 -18.94 -10.68
N PHE A 218 -10.22 -19.32 -9.89
CA PHE A 218 -10.25 -19.16 -8.43
C PHE A 218 -10.35 -17.70 -7.96
N LEU A 219 -10.11 -16.70 -8.83
CA LEU A 219 -10.28 -15.28 -8.49
C LEU A 219 -11.76 -14.85 -8.46
N TRP A 220 -12.63 -15.54 -9.21
CA TRP A 220 -14.04 -15.12 -9.39
C TRP A 220 -14.81 -14.94 -8.08
N PRO A 221 -14.73 -15.84 -7.08
CA PRO A 221 -15.44 -15.70 -5.81
C PRO A 221 -15.07 -14.42 -5.04
N GLU A 222 -13.87 -13.89 -5.24
CA GLU A 222 -13.45 -12.63 -4.63
C GLU A 222 -13.87 -11.43 -5.48
N ILE A 223 -13.71 -11.51 -6.81
CA ILE A 223 -14.09 -10.44 -7.75
C ILE A 223 -15.56 -10.04 -7.60
N VAL A 224 -16.47 -11.01 -7.45
CA VAL A 224 -17.91 -10.75 -7.33
C VAL A 224 -18.28 -9.87 -6.12
N LYS A 225 -17.44 -9.85 -5.07
CA LYS A 225 -17.67 -9.02 -3.88
C LYS A 225 -17.47 -7.52 -4.14
N TYR A 226 -16.82 -7.18 -5.25
CA TYR A 226 -16.48 -5.79 -5.62
C TYR A 226 -17.41 -5.20 -6.69
N GLU A 227 -18.64 -5.72 -6.83
CA GLU A 227 -19.70 -5.16 -7.70
C GLU A 227 -19.81 -3.63 -7.48
N ASN A 228 -19.61 -2.87 -8.55
CA ASN A 228 -19.58 -1.40 -8.50
C ASN A 228 -20.22 -0.69 -9.69
N GLU A 229 -20.85 -1.44 -10.60
CA GLU A 229 -21.53 -0.91 -11.78
C GLU A 229 -22.82 -1.69 -12.06
N LYS A 230 -23.78 -1.04 -12.72
CA LYS A 230 -25.03 -1.70 -13.13
C LYS A 230 -24.81 -2.59 -14.36
N TYR A 231 -25.44 -3.75 -14.35
CA TYR A 231 -25.49 -4.62 -15.52
C TYR A 231 -26.55 -4.14 -16.53
N PRO A 232 -26.28 -4.18 -17.86
CA PRO A 232 -24.98 -4.43 -18.48
C PRO A 232 -24.10 -3.17 -18.49
N ILE A 233 -22.79 -3.35 -18.43
CA ILE A 233 -21.83 -2.28 -18.64
C ILE A 233 -21.86 -1.87 -20.11
N SER A 234 -22.11 -0.58 -20.37
CA SER A 234 -22.04 0.00 -21.71
C SER A 234 -20.60 0.00 -22.22
N LEU A 235 -20.31 -0.80 -23.26
CA LEU A 235 -18.96 -0.86 -23.83
C LEU A 235 -18.66 0.31 -24.77
N ASN A 236 -19.66 1.09 -25.18
CA ASN A 236 -19.42 2.34 -25.91
C ASN A 236 -18.63 3.36 -25.06
N ASP A 237 -18.71 3.23 -23.73
CA ASP A 237 -17.95 4.04 -22.79
C ASP A 237 -16.53 3.46 -22.51
N VAL A 238 -16.26 2.25 -23.03
CA VAL A 238 -15.03 1.48 -22.78
C VAL A 238 -14.17 1.43 -24.05
N PHE A 239 -14.75 1.13 -25.21
CA PHE A 239 -14.10 1.13 -26.51
C PHE A 239 -14.56 2.33 -27.32
N LEU A 240 -13.61 3.21 -27.69
CA LEU A 240 -13.90 4.47 -28.40
C LEU A 240 -14.24 4.29 -29.89
N TYR A 241 -14.27 3.06 -30.43
CA TYR A 241 -14.44 2.79 -31.86
C TYR A 241 -15.56 1.81 -32.19
N GLN A 242 -16.28 2.12 -33.28
CA GLN A 242 -17.38 1.34 -33.84
C GLN A 242 -16.90 0.10 -34.62
N ASP A 243 -16.11 -0.79 -34.02
CA ASP A 243 -15.96 -2.14 -34.61
C ASP A 243 -17.20 -2.95 -34.22
N ARG A 244 -18.19 -2.86 -35.11
CA ARG A 244 -19.54 -3.40 -34.96
C ARG A 244 -19.63 -4.89 -35.30
N ASP A 245 -18.90 -5.75 -34.60
CA ASP A 245 -19.18 -7.19 -34.62
C ASP A 245 -19.61 -7.67 -33.22
N TRP A 246 -20.84 -7.27 -32.87
CA TRP A 246 -21.49 -7.47 -31.58
C TRP A 246 -22.24 -8.80 -31.50
N LEU A 247 -21.57 -9.96 -31.47
CA LEU A 247 -22.30 -11.19 -31.12
C LEU A 247 -21.59 -12.22 -30.22
N HIS A 248 -20.28 -12.14 -30.01
CA HIS A 248 -19.59 -13.09 -29.11
C HIS A 248 -18.58 -12.37 -28.22
N LEU A 249 -19.09 -11.78 -27.14
CA LEU A 249 -18.31 -11.21 -26.05
C LEU A 249 -17.85 -12.33 -25.12
N ARG A 250 -16.62 -12.81 -25.29
CA ARG A 250 -15.94 -13.56 -24.22
C ARG A 250 -14.76 -12.79 -23.68
N LEU A 251 -13.87 -12.32 -24.55
CA LEU A 251 -12.62 -11.65 -24.19
C LEU A 251 -12.24 -10.66 -25.29
N MET A 252 -12.08 -9.37 -24.97
CA MET A 252 -11.59 -8.37 -25.91
C MET A 252 -10.63 -7.41 -25.22
N SER A 253 -9.48 -7.15 -25.85
CA SER A 253 -8.56 -6.08 -25.48
C SER A 253 -8.22 -5.22 -26.69
N SER A 254 -7.96 -3.93 -26.47
CA SER A 254 -7.51 -3.02 -27.53
C SER A 254 -6.58 -1.96 -26.96
N THR A 255 -5.60 -1.55 -27.76
CA THR A 255 -4.65 -0.47 -27.41
C THR A 255 -4.71 0.62 -28.46
N ILE A 256 -4.85 1.88 -28.03
CA ILE A 256 -4.77 3.05 -28.92
C ILE A 256 -3.49 3.81 -28.56
N GLU A 257 -2.40 3.51 -29.27
CA GLU A 257 -1.08 4.06 -28.98
C GLU A 257 -1.05 5.59 -28.99
N GLN A 258 -1.78 6.23 -29.91
CA GLN A 258 -1.87 7.69 -30.03
C GLN A 258 -2.51 8.36 -28.81
N LEU A 259 -3.38 7.65 -28.09
CA LEU A 259 -4.07 8.15 -26.90
C LEU A 259 -3.47 7.61 -25.60
N ASP A 260 -2.48 6.70 -25.68
CA ASP A 260 -2.00 5.89 -24.55
C ASP A 260 -3.14 5.27 -23.73
N GLU A 261 -4.14 4.75 -24.44
CA GLU A 261 -5.30 4.10 -23.87
C GLU A 261 -5.24 2.59 -24.11
N PHE A 262 -5.68 1.83 -23.12
CA PHE A 262 -5.93 0.40 -23.23
C PHE A 262 -7.28 0.09 -22.62
N ALA A 263 -8.05 -0.76 -23.29
CA ALA A 263 -9.35 -1.21 -22.81
C ALA A 263 -9.42 -2.73 -22.88
N PHE A 264 -10.00 -3.33 -21.85
CA PHE A 264 -10.27 -4.75 -21.73
C PHE A 264 -11.69 -4.97 -21.25
N ALA A 265 -12.37 -5.95 -21.82
CA ALA A 265 -13.69 -6.39 -21.39
C ALA A 265 -13.78 -7.91 -21.43
N MET A 266 -14.44 -8.48 -20.43
CA MET A 266 -14.71 -9.91 -20.34
C MET A 266 -16.12 -10.14 -19.82
N GLN A 267 -16.74 -11.22 -20.31
CA GLN A 267 -17.94 -11.80 -19.72
C GLN A 267 -17.66 -13.23 -19.29
N HIS A 268 -18.18 -13.61 -18.12
CA HIS A 268 -18.07 -14.96 -17.60
C HIS A 268 -19.38 -15.36 -16.91
N GLU A 269 -19.66 -16.65 -16.87
CA GLU A 269 -20.83 -17.20 -16.19
C GLU A 269 -20.33 -17.99 -15.00
N ILE A 270 -20.84 -17.65 -13.81
CA ILE A 270 -20.50 -18.33 -12.56
C ILE A 270 -21.77 -19.01 -12.07
N ASP A 271 -21.69 -20.32 -11.87
CA ASP A 271 -22.78 -21.12 -11.29
C ASP A 271 -23.30 -20.46 -10.00
N ASP A 272 -24.63 -20.45 -9.84
CA ASP A 272 -25.35 -19.85 -8.70
C ASP A 272 -25.19 -18.32 -8.49
N VAL A 273 -24.33 -17.64 -9.26
CA VAL A 273 -24.16 -16.17 -9.20
C VAL A 273 -24.76 -15.49 -10.43
N GLY A 274 -24.62 -16.08 -11.61
CA GLY A 274 -25.10 -15.55 -12.88
C GLY A 274 -24.00 -15.00 -13.79
N HIS A 275 -24.36 -14.09 -14.69
CA HIS A 275 -23.41 -13.51 -15.64
C HIS A 275 -22.68 -12.32 -15.04
N ILE A 276 -21.35 -12.37 -15.01
CA ILE A 276 -20.49 -11.27 -14.61
C ILE A 276 -19.93 -10.56 -15.84
N GLN A 277 -19.90 -9.23 -15.80
CA GLN A 277 -19.19 -8.38 -16.74
C GLN A 277 -18.12 -7.59 -16.00
N ILE A 278 -16.90 -7.67 -16.51
CA ILE A 278 -15.78 -6.85 -16.03
C ILE A 278 -15.23 -5.99 -17.16
N THR A 279 -14.85 -4.76 -16.84
CA THR A 279 -14.12 -3.88 -17.75
C THR A 279 -12.94 -3.25 -17.02
N LEU A 280 -11.83 -3.14 -17.73
CA LEU A 280 -10.62 -2.47 -17.27
C LEU A 280 -10.23 -1.45 -18.33
N ARG A 281 -10.06 -0.19 -17.93
CA ARG A 281 -9.61 0.89 -18.81
C ARG A 281 -8.40 1.57 -18.23
N ARG A 282 -7.27 1.53 -18.94
CA ARG A 282 -6.04 2.26 -18.63
C ARG A 282 -5.97 3.51 -19.49
N THR A 283 -5.70 4.65 -18.86
CA THR A 283 -5.44 5.93 -19.51
C THR A 283 -4.16 6.51 -18.91
N GLY A 284 -3.09 6.55 -19.70
CA GLY A 284 -1.77 6.91 -19.19
C GLY A 284 -1.27 5.93 -18.13
N LYS A 285 -0.94 6.44 -16.93
CA LYS A 285 -0.37 5.68 -15.80
C LYS A 285 -1.40 5.30 -14.73
N GLN A 286 -2.68 5.37 -15.07
CA GLN A 286 -3.78 5.01 -14.19
C GLN A 286 -4.73 4.07 -14.92
N PHE A 287 -5.48 3.28 -14.16
CA PHE A 287 -6.55 2.46 -14.70
C PHE A 287 -7.73 2.37 -13.75
N ALA A 288 -8.89 2.05 -14.31
CA ALA A 288 -10.15 1.89 -13.59
C ALA A 288 -10.78 0.55 -13.94
N VAL A 289 -11.44 -0.04 -12.95
CA VAL A 289 -12.15 -1.32 -13.04
C VAL A 289 -13.63 -1.14 -12.75
N LYS A 290 -14.48 -1.68 -13.62
CA LYS A 290 -15.93 -1.81 -13.40
C LYS A 290 -16.34 -3.28 -13.41
N ILE A 291 -17.21 -3.65 -12.48
CA ILE A 291 -17.71 -5.00 -12.25
C ILE A 291 -19.23 -4.90 -12.11
N ALA A 292 -19.97 -5.62 -12.95
CA ALA A 292 -21.42 -5.69 -12.93
C ALA A 292 -21.89 -7.14 -12.98
N ILE A 293 -22.95 -7.47 -12.25
CA ILE A 293 -23.43 -8.85 -12.13
C ILE A 293 -24.92 -8.89 -12.50
N ASN A 294 -25.27 -9.77 -13.44
CA ASN A 294 -26.65 -10.14 -13.72
C ASN A 294 -27.00 -11.38 -12.92
N LYS A 295 -27.63 -11.15 -11.76
CA LYS A 295 -28.07 -12.24 -10.88
C LYS A 295 -29.25 -12.97 -11.53
N PRO A 296 -29.28 -14.31 -11.54
CA PRO A 296 -30.45 -15.03 -12.02
C PRO A 296 -31.67 -14.59 -11.21
N GLN A 297 -32.79 -14.34 -11.88
CA GLN A 297 -34.04 -14.05 -11.17
C GLN A 297 -34.44 -15.30 -10.36
N PRO A 298 -34.90 -15.13 -9.11
CA PRO A 298 -35.36 -16.24 -8.28
C PRO A 298 -36.58 -16.95 -8.87
#